data_AF-A0A356QND4-F1
#
_entry.id   AF-A0A356QND4-F1
#
_cell.length_a   1.000
_cell.length_b   1.000
_cell.length_c   1.000
_cell.angle_alpha   90.00
_cell.angle_beta   90.00
_cell.angle_gamma   90.00
#
_symmetry.space_group_name_H-M   'P 1'
#
loop_
_entity.id
_entity.type
_entity.pdbx_description
1 polymer ?
#
loop_
_entity_poly.entity_id
_entity_poly.type
_entity_poly.pdbx_seq_one_letter_code
_entity_poly.pdbx_strand_id
1 'polypeptide(L)'
;MEYKNDTYSRFNSVGLVLATTVVFCALLTGCTKTPSGKRVVSPTQPTASNSRVEVVTAVQKDVVHTTSQPATVHPFFQADIISKVSGYIEDVFVDIGDAVKAGDPLCQLSVPEMEKQREQINAKQQRLLAELKRAEA
;
A
#
# COMPACT_ATOMS: atom_id res chain seq x y z
N MET A 1 9.17 -2.00 -20.23
CA MET A 1 7.82 -1.41 -20.26
C MET A 1 8.01 0.11 -20.19
N GLU A 2 8.40 0.85 -21.22
CA GLU A 2 7.89 1.02 -22.59
C GLU A 2 6.43 1.50 -22.67
N TYR A 3 6.30 2.82 -22.83
CA TYR A 3 5.06 3.59 -22.92
C TYR A 3 4.76 3.85 -24.39
N LYS A 4 3.77 3.13 -24.95
CA LYS A 4 3.36 3.28 -26.35
C LYS A 4 2.07 4.12 -26.40
N ASN A 5 2.20 5.32 -26.95
CA ASN A 5 1.11 6.21 -27.32
C ASN A 5 0.35 5.62 -28.53
N ASP A 6 -0.84 5.07 -28.31
CA ASP A 6 -1.78 4.73 -29.38
C ASP A 6 -2.87 5.81 -29.48
N THR A 7 -2.56 6.86 -30.24
CA THR A 7 -3.50 7.91 -30.66
C THR A 7 -3.83 7.75 -32.14
N TYR A 8 -4.67 6.77 -32.49
CA TYR A 8 -5.21 6.62 -33.86
C TYR A 8 -6.59 5.93 -33.83
N SER A 9 -7.64 6.62 -33.36
CA SER A 9 -9.04 6.13 -33.48
C SER A 9 -10.10 7.22 -33.26
N ARG A 10 -9.97 8.35 -33.96
CA ARG A 10 -10.96 9.46 -33.87
C ARG A 10 -11.42 10.00 -35.24
N PHE A 11 -10.90 9.47 -36.34
CA PHE A 11 -11.14 10.02 -37.68
C PHE A 11 -12.41 9.52 -38.39
N ASN A 12 -13.05 8.45 -37.91
CA ASN A 12 -14.25 7.87 -38.56
C ASN A 12 -15.59 8.34 -37.96
N SER A 13 -15.58 9.06 -36.83
CA SER A 13 -16.79 9.58 -36.17
C SER A 13 -17.15 11.01 -36.57
N VAL A 14 -16.26 11.72 -37.28
CA VAL A 14 -16.47 13.12 -37.71
C VAL A 14 -17.46 13.20 -38.88
N GLY A 15 -17.49 12.19 -39.77
CA GLY A 15 -18.40 12.15 -40.92
C GLY A 15 -19.88 12.00 -40.56
N LEU A 16 -20.19 11.35 -39.43
CA LEU A 16 -21.58 11.06 -39.02
C LEU A 16 -22.26 12.24 -38.31
N VAL A 17 -21.49 13.17 -37.72
CA VAL A 17 -22.01 14.35 -36.99
C VAL A 17 -22.25 15.56 -37.90
N LEU A 18 -21.54 15.65 -39.02
CA LEU A 18 -21.76 16.69 -40.04
C LEU A 18 -23.11 16.51 -40.77
N ALA A 19 -23.58 15.28 -40.94
CA ALA A 19 -24.85 15.00 -41.60
C ALA A 19 -26.07 15.36 -40.72
N THR A 20 -25.97 15.23 -39.40
CA THR A 20 -27.08 15.50 -38.46
C THR A 20 -27.26 16.99 -38.17
N THR A 21 -26.20 17.79 -38.28
CA THR A 21 -26.23 19.24 -38.07
C THR A 21 -26.87 20.01 -39.22
N VAL A 22 -26.70 19.54 -40.47
CA VAL A 22 -27.32 20.17 -41.66
C VAL A 22 -28.85 19.97 -41.67
N VAL A 23 -29.34 18.81 -41.23
CA VAL A 23 -30.78 18.51 -41.17
C VAL A 23 -31.48 19.32 -40.06
N PHE A 24 -30.80 19.59 -38.94
CA PHE A 24 -31.36 20.40 -37.85
C PHE A 24 -31.47 21.89 -38.20
N CYS A 25 -30.61 22.39 -39.09
CA CYS A 25 -30.66 23.78 -39.56
C CYS A 25 -31.83 24.07 -40.53
N ALA A 26 -32.38 23.04 -41.19
CA ALA A 26 -33.46 23.19 -42.16
C ALA A 26 -34.87 23.28 -41.52
N LEU A 27 -35.01 22.96 -40.22
CA LEU A 27 -36.30 22.88 -39.52
C LEU A 27 -36.73 24.18 -38.81
N LEU A 28 -35.92 25.25 -38.82
CA LEU A 28 -36.19 26.48 -38.08
C LEU A 28 -36.58 27.68 -38.96
N THR A 29 -36.80 27.49 -40.27
CA THR A 29 -37.33 28.54 -41.16
C THR A 29 -38.86 28.61 -41.03
N GLY A 30 -39.34 29.20 -39.94
CA GLY A 30 -40.75 29.58 -39.75
C GLY A 30 -40.92 31.10 -39.78
N CYS A 31 -41.55 31.62 -40.83
CA CYS A 31 -41.97 33.03 -40.95
C CYS A 31 -42.98 33.44 -39.88
N THR A 32 -42.97 34.72 -39.43
CA THR A 32 -44.15 35.64 -39.49
C THR A 32 -43.85 37.04 -38.91
N LYS A 33 -44.11 38.06 -39.75
CA LYS A 33 -44.80 39.37 -39.52
C LYS A 33 -44.40 40.30 -38.34
N THR A 34 -43.97 41.51 -38.72
CA THR A 34 -44.13 42.85 -38.09
C THR A 34 -45.58 43.16 -37.64
N PRO A 35 -45.92 44.19 -36.79
CA PRO A 35 -45.15 45.36 -36.33
C PRO A 35 -45.34 45.81 -34.83
N SER A 36 -44.65 46.90 -34.46
CA SER A 36 -45.00 47.92 -33.45
C SER A 36 -44.83 47.63 -31.94
N GLY A 37 -44.13 48.54 -31.25
CA GLY A 37 -44.44 48.86 -29.85
C GLY A 37 -43.26 49.02 -28.89
N LYS A 38 -42.93 50.29 -28.59
CA LYS A 38 -42.25 50.83 -27.40
C LYS A 38 -40.73 50.68 -27.29
N ARG A 39 -40.07 51.80 -27.57
CA ARG A 39 -38.73 52.15 -27.09
C ARG A 39 -38.80 52.23 -25.55
N VAL A 40 -38.29 51.20 -24.87
CA VAL A 40 -38.00 51.27 -23.43
C VAL A 40 -36.57 51.78 -23.29
N VAL A 41 -36.44 52.95 -22.69
CA VAL A 41 -35.18 53.55 -22.28
C VAL A 41 -34.62 52.68 -21.14
N SER A 42 -33.48 52.04 -21.35
CA SER A 42 -32.72 51.38 -20.29
C SER A 42 -31.72 52.36 -19.65
N PRO A 43 -31.55 52.31 -18.31
CA PRO A 43 -30.88 53.35 -17.55
C PRO A 43 -29.36 53.29 -17.67
N THR A 44 -28.77 54.48 -17.63
CA THR A 44 -27.37 54.85 -17.38
C THR A 44 -26.49 53.74 -16.79
N GLN A 45 -25.53 53.31 -17.60
CA GLN A 45 -24.40 52.48 -17.18
C GLN A 45 -23.39 53.36 -16.40
N PRO A 46 -23.00 53.01 -15.16
CA PRO A 46 -21.96 53.74 -14.46
C PRO A 46 -20.62 53.55 -15.19
N THR A 47 -19.98 54.67 -15.53
CA THR A 47 -18.61 54.74 -16.07
C THR A 47 -17.66 54.02 -15.12
N ALA A 48 -17.22 52.83 -15.50
CA ALA A 48 -16.16 52.10 -14.81
C ALA A 48 -14.85 52.90 -14.94
N SER A 49 -14.33 53.37 -13.80
CA SER A 49 -12.97 53.89 -13.69
C SER A 49 -11.99 52.76 -14.02
N ASN A 50 -11.31 52.87 -15.16
CA ASN A 50 -10.30 51.90 -15.59
C ASN A 50 -9.08 51.95 -14.64
N SER A 51 -9.09 51.15 -13.58
CA SER A 51 -7.91 50.90 -12.76
C SER A 51 -6.90 50.10 -13.60
N ARG A 52 -5.71 50.65 -13.79
CA ARG A 52 -4.61 49.98 -14.50
C ARG A 52 -4.11 48.83 -13.62
N VAL A 53 -4.24 47.61 -14.11
CA VAL A 53 -3.74 46.40 -13.44
C VAL A 53 -2.54 45.84 -14.20
N GLU A 54 -1.56 45.36 -13.45
CA GLU A 54 -0.39 44.67 -13.99
C GLU A 54 -0.73 43.19 -14.18
N VAL A 55 -0.42 42.66 -15.37
CA VAL A 55 -0.69 41.26 -15.73
C VAL A 55 0.60 40.56 -16.11
N VAL A 56 0.71 39.29 -15.73
CA VAL A 56 1.84 38.41 -16.08
C VAL A 56 1.31 37.23 -16.88
N THR A 57 2.04 36.84 -17.93
CA THR A 57 1.71 35.70 -18.79
C THR A 57 2.11 34.39 -18.11
N ALA A 58 1.13 33.53 -17.85
CA ALA A 58 1.40 32.18 -17.35
C ALA A 58 2.03 31.32 -18.46
N VAL A 59 3.14 30.66 -18.14
CA VAL A 59 3.81 29.70 -19.02
C VAL A 59 3.58 28.31 -18.43
N GLN A 60 3.10 27.38 -19.26
CA GLN A 60 2.97 25.99 -18.84
C GLN A 60 4.36 25.38 -18.66
N LYS A 61 4.59 24.81 -17.48
CA LYS A 61 5.80 24.06 -17.14
C LYS A 61 5.36 22.81 -16.40
N ASP A 62 6.10 21.73 -16.62
CA ASP A 62 5.89 20.50 -15.88
C ASP A 62 6.33 20.72 -14.42
N VAL A 63 5.42 20.44 -13.49
CA VAL A 63 5.67 20.56 -12.05
C VAL A 63 5.59 19.16 -11.44
N VAL A 64 6.67 18.75 -10.78
CA VAL A 64 6.70 17.48 -10.04
C VAL A 64 6.24 17.76 -8.61
N HIS A 65 5.15 17.12 -8.20
CA HIS A 65 4.67 17.18 -6.82
C HIS A 65 5.33 16.07 -5.99
N THR A 66 6.27 16.44 -5.12
CA THR A 66 6.87 15.52 -4.14
C THR A 66 6.37 15.83 -2.74
N THR A 67 6.10 14.81 -1.95
CA THR A 67 5.79 14.93 -0.52
C THR A 67 6.74 14.06 0.29
N SER A 68 7.22 14.59 1.41
CA SER A 68 8.09 13.86 2.33
C SER A 68 7.27 13.40 3.52
N GLN A 69 7.20 12.08 3.71
CA GLN A 69 6.51 11.49 4.85
C GLN A 69 7.54 10.75 5.71
N PRO A 70 7.59 11.00 7.02
CA PRO A 70 8.43 10.22 7.90
C PRO A 70 7.92 8.78 7.95
N ALA A 71 8.83 7.83 7.86
CA ALA A 71 8.54 6.41 7.98
C ALA A 71 9.59 5.75 8.87
N THR A 72 9.17 4.74 9.63
CA THR A 72 10.05 3.94 10.47
C THR A 72 10.26 2.58 9.82
N VAL A 73 11.51 2.11 9.79
CA VAL A 73 11.85 0.78 9.29
C VAL A 73 11.77 -0.21 10.44
N HIS A 74 11.14 -1.36 10.18
CA HIS A 74 11.05 -2.48 11.12
C HIS A 74 11.71 -3.72 10.52
N PRO A 75 12.24 -4.62 11.36
CA PRO A 75 12.79 -5.88 10.88
C PRO A 75 11.69 -6.72 10.21
N PHE A 76 12.05 -7.44 9.15
CA PHE A 76 11.11 -8.32 8.46
C PHE A 76 10.72 -9.53 9.33
N PHE A 77 11.66 -10.02 10.15
CA PHE A 77 11.43 -11.04 11.17
C PHE A 77 12.04 -10.61 12.49
N GLN A 78 11.32 -10.86 13.58
CA GLN A 78 11.78 -10.66 14.95
C GLN A 78 11.36 -11.88 15.77
N ALA A 79 12.28 -12.40 16.57
CA ALA A 79 12.04 -13.53 17.45
C ALA A 79 12.72 -13.30 18.80
N ASP A 80 11.93 -13.36 19.87
CA ASP A 80 12.45 -13.29 21.23
C ASP A 80 12.76 -14.71 21.71
N ILE A 81 14.04 -14.98 21.99
CA ILE A 81 14.49 -16.31 22.40
C ILE A 81 14.40 -16.43 23.91
N ILE A 82 13.57 -17.36 24.38
CA ILE A 82 13.38 -17.68 25.80
C ILE A 82 13.60 -19.16 26.07
N SER A 83 14.11 -19.49 27.25
CA SER A 83 14.26 -20.87 27.69
C SER A 83 12.89 -21.49 27.99
N LYS A 84 12.62 -22.69 27.44
CA LYS A 84 11.38 -23.44 27.71
C LYS A 84 11.30 -23.98 29.14
N VAL A 85 12.44 -24.18 29.77
CA VAL A 85 12.57 -24.74 31.11
C VAL A 85 13.45 -23.81 31.94
N SER A 86 13.14 -23.70 33.22
CA SER A 86 13.97 -22.94 34.15
C SER A 86 15.24 -23.73 34.49
N GLY A 87 16.39 -23.06 34.44
CA GLY A 87 17.68 -23.66 34.73
C GLY A 87 18.77 -22.61 34.86
N TYR A 88 20.00 -23.08 34.99
CA TYR A 88 21.19 -22.22 35.06
C TYR A 88 21.94 -22.28 33.73
N ILE A 89 22.46 -21.14 33.26
CA ILE A 89 23.31 -21.10 32.08
C ILE A 89 24.64 -21.75 32.45
N GLU A 90 25.02 -22.79 31.72
CA GLU A 90 26.30 -23.48 31.86
C GLU A 90 27.34 -22.84 30.92
N ASP A 91 27.02 -22.78 29.63
CA ASP A 91 27.88 -22.22 28.60
C ASP A 91 27.10 -21.31 27.65
N VAL A 92 27.80 -20.35 27.04
CA VAL A 92 27.28 -19.46 26.00
C VAL A 92 28.17 -19.58 24.77
N PHE A 93 27.57 -19.87 23.61
CA PHE A 93 28.31 -20.22 22.39
C PHE A 93 28.42 -19.08 21.37
N VAL A 94 27.66 -18.00 21.55
CA VAL A 94 27.55 -16.89 20.60
C VAL A 94 27.69 -15.55 21.32
N ASP A 95 28.24 -14.54 20.64
CA ASP A 95 28.35 -13.19 21.17
C ASP A 95 27.27 -12.26 20.59
N ILE A 96 27.12 -11.09 21.21
CA ILE A 96 26.15 -10.08 20.82
C ILE A 96 26.55 -9.48 19.47
N GLY A 97 25.67 -9.67 18.47
CA GLY A 97 25.87 -9.17 17.10
C GLY A 97 26.28 -10.25 16.10
N ASP A 98 26.55 -11.47 16.56
CA ASP A 98 26.84 -12.59 15.68
C ASP A 98 25.62 -13.02 14.88
N ALA A 99 25.85 -13.43 13.63
CA ALA A 99 24.82 -14.00 12.77
C ALA A 99 24.62 -15.48 13.11
N VAL A 100 23.41 -15.84 13.52
CA VAL A 100 23.01 -17.22 13.86
C VAL A 100 21.92 -17.73 12.93
N LYS A 101 21.84 -19.05 12.77
CA LYS A 101 20.79 -19.72 11.99
C LYS A 101 19.81 -20.45 12.89
N ALA A 102 18.67 -20.80 12.32
CA ALA A 102 17.68 -21.62 13.03
C ALA A 102 18.27 -22.99 13.38
N GLY A 103 18.24 -23.33 14.67
CA GLY A 103 18.76 -24.58 15.20
C GLY A 103 20.17 -24.48 15.79
N ASP A 104 20.87 -23.36 15.62
CA ASP A 104 22.18 -23.18 16.23
C ASP A 104 22.04 -23.04 17.76
N PRO A 105 22.85 -23.78 18.55
CA PRO A 105 22.82 -23.67 20.00
C PRO A 105 23.41 -22.32 20.43
N LEU A 106 22.61 -21.51 21.12
CA LEU A 106 23.04 -20.20 21.62
C LEU A 106 23.69 -20.31 23.00
N CYS A 107 23.11 -21.15 23.86
CA CYS A 107 23.61 -21.43 25.20
C CYS A 107 23.24 -22.85 25.63
N GLN A 108 23.98 -23.37 26.59
CA GLN A 108 23.69 -24.63 27.27
C GLN A 108 23.06 -24.35 28.63
N LEU A 109 21.95 -25.02 28.92
CA LEU A 109 21.21 -24.89 30.17
C LEU A 109 21.41 -26.16 31.02
N SER A 110 21.92 -25.99 32.23
CA SER A 110 21.99 -27.04 33.23
C SER A 110 20.76 -27.02 34.14
N VAL A 111 20.02 -28.14 34.15
CA VAL A 111 18.80 -28.33 34.95
C VAL A 111 18.94 -29.62 35.78
N PRO A 112 19.52 -29.56 36.99
CA PRO A 112 19.84 -30.77 37.77
C PRO A 112 18.59 -31.58 38.16
N GLU A 113 17.45 -30.91 38.36
CA GLU A 113 16.18 -31.56 38.66
C GLU A 113 15.72 -32.48 37.51
N MET A 114 15.85 -32.03 36.25
CA MET A 114 15.50 -32.85 35.08
C MET A 114 16.42 -34.06 34.94
N GLU A 115 17.71 -33.91 35.25
CA GLU A 115 18.65 -35.03 35.23
C GLU A 115 18.28 -36.08 36.27
N LYS A 116 17.93 -35.65 37.49
CA LYS A 116 17.47 -36.54 38.56
C LYS A 116 16.17 -37.25 38.20
N GLN A 117 15.21 -36.55 37.60
CA GLN A 117 13.97 -37.16 37.11
C GLN A 117 14.25 -38.20 36.02
N ARG A 118 15.16 -37.92 35.10
CA ARG A 118 15.57 -38.87 34.05
C ARG A 118 16.21 -40.12 34.65
N GLU A 119 17.10 -39.97 35.65
CA GLU A 119 17.70 -41.11 36.38
C GLU A 119 16.63 -41.99 37.03
N GLN A 120 15.65 -41.38 37.71
CA GLN A 120 14.55 -42.10 38.37
C GLN A 120 13.68 -42.87 37.36
N ILE A 121 13.33 -42.24 36.25
CA ILE A 121 12.52 -42.87 35.18
C ILE A 121 13.29 -44.05 34.57
N ASN A 122 14.58 -43.89 34.30
CA ASN A 122 15.42 -44.96 33.75
C ASN A 122 15.53 -46.15 34.72
N ALA A 123 15.74 -45.90 36.01
CA ALA A 123 15.76 -46.95 37.02
C ALA A 123 14.41 -47.70 37.09
N LYS A 124 13.29 -46.97 37.00
CA LYS A 124 11.95 -47.57 36.94
C LYS A 124 11.76 -48.41 35.67
N GLN A 125 12.22 -47.93 34.52
CA GLN A 125 12.17 -48.66 33.25
C GLN A 125 12.95 -49.97 33.35
N GLN A 126 14.17 -49.95 33.90
CA GLN A 126 14.98 -51.15 34.08
C GLN A 126 14.32 -52.18 35.00
N ARG A 127 13.71 -51.72 36.10
CA ARG A 127 12.97 -52.61 37.01
C ARG A 127 11.82 -53.31 36.30
N LEU A 128 11.00 -52.57 35.54
CA LEU A 128 9.86 -53.14 34.81
C LEU A 128 10.31 -54.11 33.73
N LEU A 129 11.39 -53.81 33.01
CA LEU A 129 11.98 -54.72 32.02
C LEU A 129 12.47 -56.03 32.67
N ALA A 130 13.06 -55.95 33.86
CA ALA A 130 13.48 -57.14 34.61
C ALA A 130 12.27 -57.95 35.11
N GLU A 131 11.18 -57.30 35.51
CA GLU A 131 9.93 -57.96 35.90
C GLU A 131 9.27 -58.67 34.71
N LEU A 132 9.20 -58.04 33.54
CA LEU A 132 8.70 -58.68 32.31
C LEU A 132 9.53 -59.89 31.93
N LYS A 133 10.86 -59.75 31.92
CA LYS A 133 11.77 -60.86 31.61
C LYS A 133 11.62 -62.04 32.57
N ARG A 134 11.24 -61.78 33.84
CA ARG A 134 10.95 -62.83 34.82
C ARG A 134 9.57 -63.47 34.61
N ALA A 135 8.60 -62.74 34.06
CA ALA A 135 7.27 -63.27 33.78
C ALA A 135 7.22 -64.08 32.47
N GLU A 136 8.13 -63.79 31.53
CA GLU A 136 8.26 -64.51 30.25
C GLU A 136 9.10 -65.80 30.34
N ALA A 137 9.85 -65.99 31.43
CA ALA A 137 10.70 -67.17 31.68
C ALA A 137 9.96 -68.23 32.49
#